data_AF-A0A7S3DTM1-F1
#
_entry.id   AF-A0A7S3DTM1-F1
#
_cell.length_a   1.000
_cell.length_b   1.000
_cell.length_c   1.000
_cell.angle_alpha   90.00
_cell.angle_beta   90.00
_cell.angle_gamma   90.00
#
_symmetry.space_group_name_H-M   'P 1'
#
loop_
_entity.id
_entity.type
_entity.pdbx_description
1 polymer ?
#
loop_
_entity_poly.entity_id
_entity_poly.type
_entity_poly.pdbx_seq_one_letter_code
_entity_poly.pdbx_strand_id
1 'polypeptide(L)'
;MTSSTFFRAALSGNNQGGSSLLRRFAGRHSGLRFTSPRCFTSTSFLGKEEAAATPLGTSYSDLTVGIPKENFPLEKRVAATPESVQRLIKPGFNVQIEKGAGMQSYFTDADYEAAGAKVVDSVWKDSDIVLKVCAVDR
;
A
#
# COMPACT_ATOMS: atom_id res chain seq x y z
N MET A 1 -20.78 39.52 27.17
CA MET A 1 -19.56 39.85 27.94
C MET A 1 -19.51 38.92 29.15
N THR A 2 -18.57 37.96 29.10
CA THR A 2 -17.87 37.26 30.20
C THR A 2 -18.69 36.85 31.44
N SER A 3 -18.73 35.60 31.90
CA SER A 3 -17.56 34.81 32.34
C SER A 3 -18.06 33.40 32.72
N SER A 4 -17.56 32.34 32.10
CA SER A 4 -16.59 31.40 32.69
C SER A 4 -17.07 30.64 33.93
N THR A 5 -17.67 29.47 33.71
CA THR A 5 -17.84 28.43 34.72
C THR A 5 -16.59 27.54 34.74
N PHE A 6 -15.73 27.78 35.72
CA PHE A 6 -14.61 26.90 36.09
C PHE A 6 -15.15 25.72 36.91
N PHE A 7 -15.03 24.49 36.40
CA PHE A 7 -15.23 23.27 37.19
C PHE A 7 -13.92 22.48 37.22
N ARG A 8 -13.41 22.24 38.42
CA ARG A 8 -12.15 21.56 38.73
C ARG A 8 -12.46 20.30 39.53
N ALA A 9 -12.00 19.14 39.04
CA ALA A 9 -11.79 17.91 39.81
C ALA A 9 -10.72 17.10 39.06
N ALA A 10 -9.48 16.93 39.51
CA ALA A 10 -8.96 16.25 40.70
C ALA A 10 -9.03 14.70 40.62
N LEU A 11 -7.86 14.12 40.28
CA LEU A 11 -7.20 12.91 40.81
C LEU A 11 -7.92 11.54 40.76
N SER A 12 -7.23 10.56 40.14
CA SER A 12 -6.98 9.16 40.59
C SER A 12 -6.65 8.36 39.32
N GLY A 13 -5.67 7.46 39.20
CA GLY A 13 -4.88 6.68 40.12
C GLY A 13 -4.27 5.54 39.27
N ASN A 14 -3.01 5.24 39.53
CA ASN A 14 -2.15 4.28 38.83
C ASN A 14 -2.66 2.83 38.99
N ASN A 15 -2.46 1.94 38.02
CA ASN A 15 -2.51 0.49 38.28
C ASN A 15 -1.41 -0.26 37.52
N GLN A 16 -0.58 -0.95 38.29
CA GLN A 16 0.58 -1.77 37.92
C GLN A 16 0.28 -3.24 38.24
N GLY A 17 0.87 -4.15 37.46
CA GLY A 17 0.98 -5.59 37.75
C GLY A 17 -0.02 -6.46 36.98
N GLY A 18 0.33 -7.53 36.27
CA GLY A 18 1.53 -8.38 36.30
C GLY A 18 1.11 -9.83 36.57
N SER A 19 1.33 -10.76 35.64
CA SER A 19 1.42 -12.18 35.98
C SER A 19 2.12 -12.99 34.89
N SER A 20 3.35 -13.36 35.20
CA SER A 20 4.12 -14.46 34.64
C SER A 20 3.36 -15.79 34.71
N LEU A 21 3.44 -16.62 33.66
CA LEU A 21 3.28 -18.07 33.82
C LEU A 21 4.21 -18.83 32.87
N LEU A 22 5.27 -19.33 33.50
CA LEU A 22 6.20 -20.37 33.07
C LEU A 22 5.45 -21.59 32.52
N ARG A 23 5.97 -22.21 31.43
CA ARG A 23 6.15 -23.67 31.38
C ARG A 23 7.46 -24.01 30.68
N ARG A 24 8.40 -24.48 31.51
CA ARG A 24 9.59 -25.24 31.12
C ARG A 24 9.13 -26.61 30.63
N PHE A 25 9.68 -27.09 29.52
CA PHE A 25 9.88 -28.52 29.30
C PHE A 25 11.26 -28.72 28.69
N ALA A 26 12.18 -29.20 29.53
CA ALA A 26 13.47 -29.72 29.12
C ALA A 26 13.27 -31.16 28.64
N GLY A 27 13.68 -31.45 27.41
CA GLY A 27 13.70 -32.79 26.84
C GLY A 27 15.06 -33.04 26.21
N ARG A 28 15.92 -33.76 26.93
CA ARG A 28 17.31 -34.07 26.62
C ARG A 28 17.35 -35.47 26.04
N HIS A 29 17.61 -35.62 24.73
CA HIS A 29 18.03 -36.91 24.18
C HIS A 29 19.21 -36.72 23.23
N SER A 30 20.25 -37.49 23.56
CA SER A 30 21.59 -37.57 23.00
C SER A 30 21.66 -38.59 21.86
N GLY A 31 22.48 -38.28 20.84
CA GLY A 31 22.92 -39.21 19.79
C GLY A 31 21.96 -39.22 18.59
N LEU A 32 22.40 -39.12 17.33
CA LEU A 32 23.61 -39.66 16.72
C LEU A 32 24.14 -38.73 15.62
N ARG A 33 25.45 -38.88 15.41
CA ARG A 33 26.32 -38.11 14.53
C ARG A 33 25.95 -38.38 13.07
N PHE A 34 25.49 -37.38 12.35
CA PHE A 34 25.59 -37.38 10.90
C PHE A 34 26.93 -36.77 10.52
N THR A 35 27.97 -37.59 10.52
CA THR A 35 29.27 -37.26 9.93
C THR A 35 29.10 -37.25 8.42
N SER A 36 28.82 -36.08 7.86
CA SER A 36 29.12 -35.82 6.45
C SER A 36 30.06 -34.63 6.39
N PRO A 37 31.37 -34.85 6.18
CA PRO A 37 32.30 -33.77 5.91
C PRO A 37 32.17 -33.44 4.43
N ARG A 38 31.10 -32.76 4.05
CA ARG A 38 31.20 -31.82 2.93
C ARG A 38 31.46 -30.46 3.55
N CYS A 39 32.74 -30.27 3.84
CA CYS A 39 33.34 -28.96 4.03
C CYS A 39 32.89 -28.07 2.87
N PHE A 40 31.88 -27.24 3.11
CA PHE A 40 31.66 -26.08 2.26
C PHE A 40 32.72 -25.07 2.72
N THR A 41 33.83 -25.04 1.98
CA THR A 41 34.92 -24.10 2.23
C THR A 41 34.36 -22.70 2.23
N SER A 42 34.34 -22.10 3.42
CA SER A 42 34.15 -20.68 3.62
C SER A 42 35.36 -19.95 3.03
N THR A 43 35.35 -19.74 1.72
CA THR A 43 36.15 -18.66 1.17
C THR A 43 35.39 -17.40 1.55
N SER A 44 35.84 -16.78 2.64
CA SER A 44 35.55 -15.40 2.96
C SER A 44 35.94 -14.57 1.73
N PHE A 45 34.97 -14.35 0.86
CA PHE A 45 35.04 -13.31 -0.15
C PHE A 45 34.98 -11.98 0.60
N LEU A 46 36.14 -11.56 1.08
CA LEU A 46 36.49 -10.15 1.17
C LEU A 46 36.65 -9.66 -0.28
N GLY A 47 35.49 -9.55 -0.93
CA GLY A 47 35.32 -8.93 -2.22
C GLY A 47 34.18 -7.95 -2.06
N LYS A 48 34.52 -6.77 -1.54
CA LYS A 48 33.67 -5.60 -1.73
C LYS A 48 33.77 -5.24 -3.21
N GLU A 49 32.83 -5.75 -4.01
CA GLU A 49 32.41 -5.12 -5.26
C GLU A 49 30.89 -4.96 -5.21
N GLU A 50 30.53 -3.95 -4.44
CA GLU A 50 29.29 -3.20 -4.49
C GLU A 50 29.18 -2.50 -5.84
N ALA A 51 28.86 -3.27 -6.89
CA ALA A 51 28.26 -2.72 -8.09
C ALA A 51 26.75 -2.65 -7.82
N ALA A 52 26.27 -1.48 -7.42
CA ALA A 52 24.84 -1.22 -7.26
C ALA A 52 24.13 -1.49 -8.59
N ALA A 53 23.58 -2.68 -8.74
CA ALA A 53 22.68 -2.99 -9.84
C ALA A 53 21.48 -2.06 -9.69
N THR A 54 21.45 -0.99 -10.48
CA THR A 54 20.25 -0.18 -10.64
C THR A 54 19.12 -1.15 -10.98
N PRO A 55 18.01 -1.17 -10.22
CA PRO A 55 16.89 -2.02 -10.60
C PRO A 55 16.50 -1.64 -12.03
N LEU A 56 16.40 -2.63 -12.92
CA LEU A 56 15.93 -2.45 -14.28
C LEU A 56 14.41 -2.18 -14.26
N GLY A 57 14.00 -1.05 -13.69
CA GLY A 57 12.60 -0.67 -13.53
C GLY A 57 12.41 0.64 -12.76
N THR A 58 11.41 1.42 -13.17
CA THR A 58 10.94 2.60 -12.43
C THR A 58 10.22 2.16 -11.17
N SER A 59 10.41 2.88 -10.06
CA SER A 59 9.67 2.62 -8.83
C SER A 59 8.18 2.90 -9.02
N TYR A 60 7.31 2.14 -8.35
CA TYR A 60 5.86 2.36 -8.43
C TYR A 60 5.45 3.74 -7.90
N SER A 61 6.17 4.27 -6.91
CA SER A 61 5.91 5.60 -6.33
C SER A 61 6.16 6.77 -7.28
N ASP A 62 6.95 6.54 -8.33
CA ASP A 62 7.22 7.55 -9.35
C ASP A 62 6.20 7.51 -10.50
N LEU A 63 5.35 6.47 -10.55
CA LEU A 63 4.38 6.25 -11.62
C LEU A 63 2.98 6.69 -11.22
N THR A 64 2.34 7.41 -12.12
CA THR A 64 0.96 7.89 -11.99
C THR A 64 0.02 7.17 -12.94
N VAL A 65 -1.03 6.57 -12.38
CA VAL A 65 -2.08 5.87 -13.10
C VAL A 65 -3.31 6.76 -13.22
N GLY A 66 -3.72 7.06 -14.45
CA GLY A 66 -4.89 7.85 -14.79
C GLY A 66 -6.07 7.01 -15.22
N ILE A 67 -7.25 7.31 -14.68
CA ILE A 67 -8.53 6.70 -15.06
C ILE A 67 -9.43 7.80 -15.65
N PRO A 68 -9.50 7.95 -16.99
CA PRO A 68 -10.33 8.95 -17.63
C PRO A 68 -11.80 8.57 -17.58
N LYS A 69 -12.66 9.55 -17.83
CA LYS A 69 -14.08 9.32 -18.04
C LYS A 69 -14.32 8.68 -19.40
N GLU A 70 -15.20 7.68 -19.45
CA GLU A 70 -15.63 7.10 -20.73
C GLU A 70 -16.60 8.02 -21.45
N ASN A 71 -16.35 8.22 -22.75
CA ASN A 71 -17.18 9.05 -23.63
C ASN A 71 -17.81 8.24 -24.77
N PHE A 72 -17.59 6.92 -24.80
CA PHE A 72 -18.15 6.07 -25.85
C PHE A 72 -19.67 5.91 -25.63
N PRO A 73 -20.51 6.01 -26.68
CA PRO A 73 -21.95 5.88 -26.53
C PRO A 73 -22.33 4.57 -25.85
N LEU A 74 -23.19 4.65 -24.83
CA LEU A 74 -23.69 3.52 -24.03
C LEU A 74 -22.63 2.75 -23.20
N GLU A 75 -21.37 3.19 -23.17
CA GLU A 75 -20.38 2.64 -22.24
C GLU A 75 -20.58 3.25 -20.86
N LYS A 76 -20.95 2.41 -19.89
CA LYS A 76 -21.23 2.84 -18.51
C LYS A 76 -20.17 2.38 -17.52
N ARG A 77 -19.26 1.48 -17.94
CA ARG A 77 -18.21 0.93 -17.09
C ARG A 77 -17.13 1.98 -16.85
N VAL A 78 -16.35 1.73 -15.82
CA VAL A 78 -15.13 2.45 -15.49
C VAL A 78 -13.97 1.46 -15.46
N ALA A 79 -12.78 1.89 -15.87
CA ALA A 79 -11.63 0.99 -16.00
C ALA A 79 -11.14 0.42 -14.65
N ALA A 80 -11.37 1.14 -13.55
CA ALA A 80 -11.07 0.68 -12.20
C ALA A 80 -12.16 1.08 -11.20
N THR A 81 -12.55 0.12 -10.36
CA THR A 81 -13.45 0.33 -9.22
C THR A 81 -12.67 0.89 -8.02
N PRO A 82 -13.34 1.50 -7.03
CA PRO A 82 -12.67 1.99 -5.82
C PRO A 82 -11.84 0.91 -5.10
N GLU A 83 -12.32 -0.35 -5.08
CA GLU A 83 -11.56 -1.47 -4.52
C GLU A 83 -10.26 -1.75 -5.30
N SER A 84 -10.32 -1.74 -6.64
CA SER A 84 -9.14 -1.91 -7.49
C SER A 84 -8.14 -0.77 -7.29
N VAL A 85 -8.62 0.45 -7.07
CA VAL A 85 -7.75 1.61 -6.78
C VAL A 85 -6.97 1.42 -5.49
N GLN A 86 -7.60 0.92 -4.42
CA GLN A 86 -6.88 0.61 -3.17
C GLN A 86 -5.76 -0.42 -3.39
N ARG A 87 -6.00 -1.40 -4.29
CA ARG A 87 -5.00 -2.42 -4.64
C ARG A 87 -3.84 -1.85 -5.46
N LEU A 88 -4.04 -0.78 -6.22
CA LEU A 88 -2.99 -0.06 -6.93
C LEU A 88 -2.17 0.85 -6.00
N ILE A 89 -2.83 1.48 -5.03
CA ILE A 89 -2.15 2.36 -4.06
C ILE A 89 -1.28 1.53 -3.10
N LYS A 90 -1.73 0.33 -2.70
CA LYS A 90 -0.99 -0.56 -1.78
C LYS A 90 0.48 -0.83 -2.17
N PRO A 91 0.83 -1.16 -3.42
CA PRO A 91 2.23 -1.28 -3.86
C PRO A 91 2.93 0.06 -4.07
N GLY A 92 2.21 1.19 -4.06
CA GLY A 92 2.78 2.53 -4.04
C GLY A 92 2.49 3.40 -5.27
N PHE A 93 1.59 3.03 -6.17
CA PHE A 93 1.24 3.88 -7.32
C PHE A 93 0.46 5.13 -6.88
N ASN A 94 0.70 6.24 -7.57
CA ASN A 94 -0.19 7.39 -7.50
C ASN A 94 -1.38 7.16 -8.43
N VAL A 95 -2.60 7.28 -7.93
CA VAL A 95 -3.80 7.06 -8.75
C VAL A 95 -4.60 8.35 -8.84
N GLN A 96 -4.95 8.74 -10.06
CA GLN A 96 -5.81 9.87 -10.35
C GLN A 96 -6.98 9.46 -11.24
N ILE A 97 -8.15 10.02 -10.94
CA ILE A 97 -9.39 9.73 -11.65
C ILE A 97 -10.03 11.02 -12.13
N GLU A 98 -10.55 10.99 -13.35
CA GLU A 98 -11.31 12.10 -13.89
C GLU A 98 -12.66 12.24 -13.18
N LYS A 99 -13.02 13.47 -12.84
CA LYS A 99 -14.26 13.80 -12.16
C LYS A 99 -15.47 13.20 -12.87
N GLY A 100 -16.27 12.43 -12.13
CA GLY A 100 -17.47 11.81 -12.65
C GLY A 100 -17.26 10.58 -13.54
N ALA A 101 -16.04 10.03 -13.63
CA ALA A 101 -15.77 8.81 -14.42
C ALA A 101 -16.56 7.59 -13.94
N GLY A 102 -16.75 7.45 -12.61
CA GLY A 102 -17.48 6.33 -12.03
C GLY A 102 -19.00 6.49 -11.94
N MET A 103 -19.55 7.67 -12.26
CA MET A 103 -20.96 8.00 -11.98
C MET A 103 -21.94 7.05 -12.68
N GLN A 104 -21.64 6.64 -13.91
CA GLN A 104 -22.49 5.70 -14.67
C GLN A 104 -22.34 4.24 -14.20
N SER A 105 -21.26 3.95 -13.45
CA SER A 105 -21.01 2.68 -12.78
C SER A 105 -21.47 2.66 -11.32
N TYR A 106 -22.21 3.69 -10.87
CA TYR A 106 -22.67 3.84 -9.48
C TYR A 106 -21.55 4.02 -8.44
N PHE A 107 -20.40 4.56 -8.85
CA PHE A 107 -19.34 4.99 -7.95
C PHE A 107 -19.24 6.51 -7.95
N THR A 108 -19.32 7.11 -6.77
CA THR A 108 -19.20 8.56 -6.60
C THR A 108 -17.74 8.98 -6.53
N ASP A 109 -17.45 10.24 -6.84
CA ASP A 109 -16.09 10.79 -6.70
C ASP A 109 -15.55 10.64 -5.26
N ALA A 110 -16.44 10.75 -4.25
CA ALA A 110 -16.11 10.56 -2.84
C ALA A 110 -15.65 9.12 -2.52
N ASP A 111 -16.18 8.10 -3.22
CA ASP A 111 -15.74 6.71 -3.03
C ASP A 111 -14.29 6.51 -3.49
N TYR A 112 -13.88 7.23 -4.54
CA TYR A 112 -12.51 7.21 -5.02
C TYR A 112 -11.56 8.00 -4.12
N GLU A 113 -11.99 9.16 -3.61
CA GLU A 113 -11.23 9.91 -2.60
C GLU A 113 -11.03 9.08 -1.31
N ALA A 114 -12.08 8.39 -0.85
CA ALA A 114 -12.00 7.49 0.30
C ALA A 114 -11.08 6.28 0.04
N ALA A 115 -10.98 5.83 -1.21
CA ALA A 115 -10.02 4.82 -1.64
C ALA A 115 -8.56 5.33 -1.72
N GLY A 116 -8.34 6.64 -1.62
CA GLY A 116 -7.03 7.30 -1.69
C GLY A 116 -6.65 7.80 -3.09
N ALA A 117 -7.57 7.80 -4.04
CA ALA A 117 -7.36 8.39 -5.36
C ALA A 117 -7.46 9.92 -5.30
N LYS A 118 -6.79 10.59 -6.24
CA LYS A 118 -6.98 12.03 -6.47
C LYS A 118 -8.00 12.26 -7.58
N VAL A 119 -9.06 13.02 -7.30
CA VAL A 119 -10.02 13.43 -8.34
C VAL A 119 -9.49 14.68 -9.04
N VAL A 120 -9.45 14.66 -10.38
CA VAL A 120 -8.93 15.73 -11.24
C VAL A 120 -9.87 15.99 -12.41
N ASP A 121 -9.76 17.15 -13.07
CA ASP A 121 -10.59 17.47 -14.23
C ASP A 121 -10.14 16.75 -15.51
N SER A 122 -8.86 16.37 -15.60
CA SER A 122 -8.30 15.64 -16.75
C SER A 122 -7.08 14.84 -16.33
N VAL A 123 -6.95 13.61 -16.82
CA VAL A 123 -5.85 12.70 -16.47
C VAL A 123 -4.80 12.54 -17.59
N TRP A 124 -5.07 13.03 -18.80
CA TRP A 124 -4.29 12.68 -20.00
C TRP A 124 -2.84 13.17 -20.01
N LYS A 125 -2.57 14.31 -19.38
CA LYS A 125 -1.24 14.95 -19.41
C LYS A 125 -0.35 14.52 -18.25
N ASP A 126 -0.97 14.24 -17.10
CA ASP A 126 -0.28 14.04 -15.83
C ASP A 126 -0.13 12.55 -15.48
N SER A 127 -0.50 11.63 -16.39
CA SER A 127 -0.45 10.18 -16.16
C SER A 127 0.63 9.52 -17.00
N ASP A 128 1.41 8.63 -16.40
CA ASP A 128 2.34 7.73 -17.10
C ASP A 128 1.59 6.55 -17.72
N ILE A 129 0.53 6.08 -17.04
CA ILE A 129 -0.27 4.93 -17.44
C ILE A 129 -1.73 5.33 -17.47
N VAL A 130 -2.44 5.08 -18.56
CA VAL A 130 -3.88 5.35 -18.69
C VAL A 130 -4.65 4.04 -18.77
N LEU A 131 -5.60 3.84 -17.85
CA LEU A 131 -6.49 2.68 -17.83
C LEU A 131 -7.84 3.08 -18.44
N LYS A 132 -8.16 2.53 -19.62
CA LYS A 132 -9.40 2.83 -20.35
C LYS A 132 -10.10 1.53 -20.75
N VAL A 133 -11.43 1.58 -20.82
CA VAL A 133 -12.29 0.46 -21.21
C VAL A 133 -12.38 0.35 -22.73
N CYS A 134 -12.69 1.46 -23.40
CA CYS A 134 -12.81 1.53 -24.85
C CYS A 134 -11.49 1.97 -25.50
N ALA A 135 -11.36 1.73 -26.80
CA ALA A 135 -10.23 2.25 -27.57
C ALA A 135 -10.18 3.79 -27.50
N VAL A 136 -8.98 4.34 -27.62
CA VAL A 136 -8.79 5.78 -27.77
C VAL A 136 -9.20 6.16 -29.19
N ASP A 137 -10.07 7.17 -29.32
CA ASP A 137 -10.45 7.72 -30.62
C ASP A 137 -9.20 8.31 -31.29
N ARG A 138 -8.92 7.90 -32.53
CA ARG A 138 -7.76 8.37 -33.32
C ARG A 138 -8.06 9.63 -34.11
#